data_AF-A0A7D7LNN8-F1
#
_entry.id   AF-A0A7D7LNN8-F1
#
_cell.length_a   1.000
_cell.length_b   1.000
_cell.length_c   1.000
_cell.angle_alpha   90.00
_cell.angle_beta   90.00
_cell.angle_gamma   90.00
#
_symmetry.space_group_name_H-M   'P 1'
#
loop_
_entity.id
_entity.type
_entity.pdbx_description
1 polymer ?
#
loop_
_entity_poly.entity_id
_entity_poly.type
_entity_poly.pdbx_seq_one_letter_code
_entity_poly.pdbx_strand_id
1 'polypeptide(L)'
;MMTLKLFAKKKFAHFFTQEDWVPNPSVNSYSLRIPLGKIKINSGKKVYLYMRQGDRYIYMNEGFETVKDSQIFYTAHFPFSGKISIK
;
A
#
# COMPACT_ATOMS: atom_id res chain seq x y z
N MET A 1 -36.79 4.62 -10.84
CA MET A 1 -35.85 3.67 -10.22
C MET A 1 -34.46 3.99 -10.74
N MET A 2 -33.68 4.77 -9.99
CA MET A 2 -32.45 5.39 -10.50
C MET A 2 -31.25 4.53 -10.09
N THR A 3 -30.67 3.80 -11.04
CA THR A 3 -29.46 3.02 -10.82
C THR A 3 -28.30 3.99 -10.67
N LEU A 4 -27.87 4.26 -9.43
CA LEU A 4 -26.64 4.99 -9.14
C LEU A 4 -25.48 4.19 -9.75
N LYS A 5 -25.09 4.53 -10.98
CA LYS A 5 -23.79 4.18 -11.54
C LYS A 5 -22.75 4.94 -10.70
N LEU A 6 -22.41 4.36 -9.55
CA LEU A 6 -21.22 4.69 -8.79
C LEU A 6 -20.06 4.50 -9.74
N PHE A 7 -19.60 5.60 -10.35
CA PHE A 7 -18.39 5.66 -11.14
C PHE A 7 -17.34 4.85 -10.40
N ALA A 8 -17.00 3.67 -10.93
CA ALA A 8 -16.01 2.80 -10.35
C ALA A 8 -14.66 3.52 -10.53
N LYS A 9 -14.35 4.47 -9.64
CA LYS A 9 -13.03 5.10 -9.52
C LYS A 9 -12.06 3.93 -9.53
N LYS A 10 -11.19 3.89 -10.54
CA LYS A 10 -10.22 2.81 -10.76
C LYS A 10 -9.42 2.66 -9.46
N LYS A 11 -9.78 1.68 -8.63
CA LYS A 11 -9.15 1.43 -7.34
C LYS A 11 -7.81 0.79 -7.65
N PHE A 12 -6.72 1.47 -7.31
CA PHE A 12 -5.42 0.83 -7.37
C PHE A 12 -5.35 -0.20 -6.26
N ALA A 13 -4.99 -1.42 -6.62
CA ALA A 13 -4.64 -2.47 -5.69
C ALA A 13 -3.30 -3.05 -6.14
N HIS A 14 -2.33 -3.09 -5.24
CA HIS A 14 -1.05 -3.71 -5.47
C HIS A 14 -0.80 -4.75 -4.39
N PHE A 15 -0.41 -5.95 -4.80
CA PHE A 15 -0.12 -7.06 -3.89
C PHE A 15 1.38 -7.18 -3.75
N PHE A 16 1.82 -7.48 -2.53
CA PHE A 16 3.23 -7.68 -2.22
C PHE A 16 3.38 -8.90 -1.31
N THR A 17 4.59 -9.42 -1.28
CA THR A 17 5.00 -10.61 -0.54
C THR A 17 6.14 -10.25 0.41
N GLN A 18 6.55 -11.21 1.23
CA GLN A 18 7.70 -11.05 2.12
C GLN A 18 9.02 -10.78 1.37
N GLU A 19 9.15 -11.27 0.15
CA GLU A 19 10.37 -11.13 -0.67
C GLU A 19 10.56 -9.72 -1.23
N ASP A 20 9.47 -8.95 -1.33
CA ASP A 20 9.51 -7.56 -1.82
C ASP A 20 10.12 -6.59 -0.78
N TRP A 21 10.36 -7.05 0.44
CA TRP A 21 10.95 -6.25 1.52
C TRP A 21 12.47 -6.26 1.44
N VAL A 22 13.06 -5.08 1.49
CA VAL A 22 14.52 -4.91 1.52
C VAL A 22 14.96 -4.71 2.98
N PRO A 23 15.87 -5.54 3.51
CA PRO A 23 16.40 -5.35 4.86
C PRO A 23 17.23 -4.07 4.92
N ASN A 24 17.03 -3.28 5.97
CA ASN A 24 17.80 -2.08 6.29
C ASN A 24 18.57 -2.32 7.59
N PRO A 25 19.85 -2.75 7.51
CA PRO A 25 20.64 -3.12 8.67
C PRO A 25 20.95 -1.94 9.60
N SER A 26 20.93 -0.70 9.09
CA SER A 26 21.22 0.50 9.89
C SER A 26 20.17 0.80 10.96
N VAL A 27 18.93 0.32 10.77
CA VAL A 27 17.80 0.63 11.67
C VAL A 27 17.11 -0.64 12.17
N ASN A 28 17.70 -1.81 11.91
CA ASN A 28 17.13 -3.13 12.20
C ASN A 28 15.66 -3.24 11.76
N SER A 29 15.38 -2.80 10.53
CA SER A 29 14.04 -2.74 9.96
C SER A 29 14.03 -3.20 8.52
N TYR A 30 12.84 -3.38 7.97
CA TYR A 30 12.61 -3.74 6.58
C TYR A 30 11.91 -2.58 5.88
N SER A 31 12.24 -2.36 4.62
CA SER A 31 11.68 -1.29 3.80
C SER A 31 10.99 -1.88 2.57
N LEU A 32 9.73 -1.50 2.35
CA LEU A 32 8.96 -1.88 1.18
C LEU A 32 8.80 -0.65 0.27
N ARG A 33 9.12 -0.83 -1.01
CA ARG A 33 8.96 0.22 -2.03
C ARG A 33 7.89 -0.19 -3.02
N ILE A 34 6.79 0.55 -3.06
CA ILE A 34 5.70 0.26 -3.99
C ILE A 34 5.67 1.32 -5.10
N PRO A 35 5.96 0.95 -6.36
CA PRO A 35 5.88 1.87 -7.48
C PRO A 35 4.42 2.21 -7.79
N LEU A 36 4.10 3.50 -7.86
CA LEU A 36 2.76 4.00 -8.19
C LEU A 36 2.50 4.09 -9.70
N GLY A 37 3.55 3.93 -10.51
CA GLY A 37 3.49 4.10 -11.96
C GLY A 37 2.94 5.48 -12.33
N LYS A 38 1.77 5.51 -12.98
CA LYS A 38 1.11 6.76 -13.41
C LYS A 38 0.17 7.37 -12.35
N ILE A 39 0.07 6.77 -11.16
CA ILE A 39 -0.88 7.22 -10.14
C ILE A 39 -0.26 8.32 -9.29
N LYS A 40 -0.78 9.54 -9.44
CA LYS A 40 -0.47 10.64 -8.52
C LYS A 40 -1.30 10.51 -7.25
N ILE A 41 -0.64 10.52 -6.09
CA ILE A 41 -1.26 10.67 -4.78
C ILE A 41 -1.38 12.17 -4.51
N ASN A 42 -2.62 12.65 -4.36
CA ASN A 42 -2.94 14.01 -3.96
C ASN A 42 -3.59 13.99 -2.57
N SER A 43 -3.79 15.17 -1.96
CA SER A 43 -4.37 15.30 -0.61
C SER A 43 -5.74 14.64 -0.44
N GLY A 44 -6.48 14.41 -1.53
CA GLY A 44 -7.78 13.73 -1.51
C GLY A 44 -7.74 12.20 -1.62
N LYS A 45 -6.56 11.59 -1.84
CA LYS A 45 -6.42 10.13 -1.95
C LYS A 45 -5.87 9.53 -0.67
N LYS A 46 -6.50 8.45 -0.22
CA LYS A 46 -6.06 7.69 0.95
C LYS A 46 -5.40 6.40 0.52
N VAL A 47 -4.25 6.11 1.13
CA VAL A 47 -3.51 4.85 0.96
C VAL A 47 -3.82 3.95 2.14
N TYR A 48 -4.27 2.74 1.85
CA TYR A 48 -4.62 1.72 2.84
C TYR A 48 -3.65 0.55 2.72
N LEU A 49 -2.95 0.25 3.81
CA LEU A 49 -2.08 -0.90 3.92
C LEU A 49 -2.83 -2.06 4.58
N TYR A 50 -2.74 -3.24 3.98
CA TYR A 50 -3.31 -4.47 4.51
C TYR A 50 -2.25 -5.55 4.61
N MET A 51 -2.21 -6.25 5.73
CA MET A 51 -1.42 -7.47 5.94
C MET A 51 -2.28 -8.71 5.66
N ARG A 52 -1.70 -9.72 5.00
CA ARG A 52 -2.36 -11.01 4.79
C ARG A 52 -2.23 -11.86 6.06
N GLN A 53 -3.36 -12.33 6.58
CA GLN A 53 -3.43 -13.33 7.63
C GLN A 53 -4.32 -14.50 7.15
N GLY A 54 -3.69 -15.62 6.81
CA GLY A 54 -4.35 -16.74 6.15
C GLY A 54 -5.01 -16.31 4.84
N ASP A 55 -6.33 -16.47 4.75
CA ASP A 55 -7.15 -16.08 3.58
C ASP A 55 -7.71 -14.66 3.67
N ARG A 56 -7.43 -13.93 4.76
CA ARG A 56 -7.96 -12.59 5.01
C ARG A 56 -6.88 -11.52 4.89
N TYR A 57 -7.32 -10.31 4.57
CA TYR A 57 -6.48 -9.10 4.59
C TYR A 57 -6.92 -8.20 5.74
N ILE A 58 -6.04 -8.02 6.71
CA ILE A 58 -6.26 -7.18 7.88
C ILE A 58 -5.68 -5.81 7.61
N TYR A 59 -6.50 -4.78 7.83
CA TYR A 59 -6.09 -3.40 7.69
C TYR A 59 -5.10 -3.03 8.80
N MET A 60 -3.96 -2.46 8.42
CA MET A 60 -2.88 -2.11 9.34
C MET A 60 -2.88 -0.61 9.67
N ASN A 61 -2.90 0.25 8.64
CA ASN A 61 -2.80 1.69 8.83
C ASN A 61 -3.32 2.48 7.61
N GLU A 62 -3.80 3.70 7.88
CA GLU A 62 -4.17 4.74 6.92
C GLU A 62 -3.01 5.72 6.91
N GLY A 63 -2.22 5.71 5.84
CA GLY A 63 -1.05 6.58 5.75
C GLY A 63 0.05 6.03 4.87
N PHE A 64 0.93 6.92 4.48
CA PHE A 64 2.21 6.65 3.82
C PHE A 64 3.29 7.32 4.65
N GLU A 65 4.41 6.64 4.88
CA GLU A 65 5.52 7.27 5.63
C GLU A 65 6.22 8.32 4.78
N THR A 66 6.31 8.12 3.47
CA THR A 66 6.75 9.14 2.51
C THR A 66 6.26 8.79 1.10
N VAL A 67 5.69 9.75 0.37
CA VAL A 67 5.51 9.67 -1.10
C VAL A 67 6.63 10.49 -1.72
N LYS A 68 7.61 9.81 -2.31
CA LYS A 68 8.73 10.45 -3.01
C LYS A 68 8.86 9.83 -4.38
N ASP A 69 8.98 10.65 -5.42
CA ASP A 69 9.25 10.21 -6.80
C ASP A 69 8.29 9.13 -7.35
N SER A 70 6.99 9.25 -7.05
CA SER A 70 5.96 8.28 -7.45
C SER A 70 6.13 6.87 -6.86
N GLN A 71 6.73 6.78 -5.67
CA GLN A 71 6.84 5.56 -4.89
C GLN A 71 6.28 5.78 -3.48
N ILE A 72 5.65 4.75 -2.94
CA ILE A 72 5.31 4.70 -1.52
C ILE A 72 6.37 3.89 -0.79
N PHE A 73 6.88 4.48 0.29
CA PHE A 73 7.80 3.82 1.21
C PHE A 73 7.06 3.41 2.48
N TYR A 74 7.29 2.18 2.91
CA TYR A 74 6.89 1.68 4.21
C TYR A 74 8.08 1.06 4.93
N THR A 75 8.12 1.25 6.23
CA THR A 75 9.04 0.56 7.13
C THR A 75 8.27 -0.37 8.07
N ALA A 76 8.85 -1.53 8.35
CA ALA A 76 8.29 -2.50 9.30
C ALA A 76 9.41 -3.24 10.03
N HIS A 77 9.12 -3.74 11.23
CA HIS A 77 10.07 -4.54 12.01
C HIS A 77 10.23 -5.97 11.48
N PHE A 78 9.25 -6.47 10.72
CA PHE A 78 9.28 -7.80 10.13
C PHE A 78 8.66 -7.76 8.72
N PRO A 79 9.14 -8.58 7.78
CA PRO A 79 8.55 -8.68 6.45
C PRO A 79 7.23 -9.43 6.50
N PHE A 80 6.24 -8.98 5.73
CA PHE A 80 4.95 -9.64 5.62
C PHE A 80 4.37 -9.52 4.21
N SER A 81 3.48 -10.45 3.88
CA SER A 81 2.71 -10.39 2.63
C SER A 81 1.44 -9.59 2.82
N GLY A 82 0.97 -8.92 1.78
CA GLY A 82 -0.16 -8.01 1.93
C GLY A 82 -0.63 -7.39 0.64
N LYS A 83 -1.41 -6.32 0.78
CA LYS A 83 -1.81 -5.49 -0.34
C LYS A 83 -1.93 -4.04 0.07
N ILE A 84 -1.76 -3.16 -0.90
CA ILE A 84 -2.02 -1.74 -0.77
C ILE A 84 -3.20 -1.39 -1.64
N SER A 85 -4.09 -0.53 -1.13
CA SER A 85 -5.16 0.06 -1.93
C SER A 85 -5.12 1.57 -1.87
N ILE A 86 -5.33 2.24 -3.00
CA ILE A 86 -5.45 3.70 -3.06
C ILE A 86 -6.88 4.03 -3.51
N LYS A 87 -7.59 4.80 -2.69
CA LYS A 87 -8.96 5.27 -2.96
C LYS A 87 -9.01 6.78 -3.06
#